data_AF-A0A956JZX5-F1
#
_entry.id   AF-A0A956JZX5-F1
#
_cell.length_a   1.000
_cell.length_b   1.000
_cell.length_c   1.000
_cell.angle_alpha   90.00
_cell.angle_beta   90.00
_cell.angle_gamma   90.00
#
_symmetry.space_group_name_H-M   'P 1'
#
loop_
_entity.id
_entity.type
_entity.pdbx_description
1 polymer ?
#
loop_
_entity_poly.entity_id
_entity_poly.type
_entity_poly.pdbx_seq_one_letter_code
_entity_poly.pdbx_strand_id
1 'polypeptide(L)'
;MYELANHAVQAAGGMVAGRDYSAPSASQPQMCSPEDAGPLGFLGGIGQTIGDLGRGLSQEGLSGLFDPSGMLDRQGAQRELASQFDVRDPSELVSGPGGPATYAGNQVSPEEFQRIARTYSDIRMGRSDLQLGTAGMSDDEAAQFRGETMGDIGNLLQTDSGRELVNSLAYQPDDHVTTLNLRRDATGARDNSNAEGGASPTSVPGSWADGVGTDAAVDYVPGDQGGIVAAAGQTDAWLPLRSDVTLFHEMVHAHHAAYGTLDQTVLGPGQAHADDVGQNGMEYQAVGLGAWAGDQLTENTYRAERAAIGATNVGERTTGGVTDDAMPQRDTYVWHNPPAAGP
;
A
#
# COMPACT_ATOMS: atom_id res chain seq x y z
N MET A 1 25.96 2.73 18.76
CA MET A 1 26.17 2.66 17.30
C MET A 1 25.64 1.31 16.87
N TYR A 2 24.37 1.24 16.51
CA TYR A 2 23.79 0.07 15.86
C TYR A 2 23.74 0.42 14.37
N GLU A 3 24.60 -0.23 13.58
CA GLU A 3 24.43 -0.35 12.15
C GLU A 3 23.12 -1.11 11.93
N LEU A 4 22.18 -0.52 11.18
CA LEU A 4 21.10 -1.25 10.53
C LEU A 4 21.77 -2.40 9.75
N ALA A 5 21.50 -3.63 10.18
CA ALA A 5 22.06 -4.82 9.60
C ALA A 5 21.49 -5.01 8.19
N ASN A 6 22.15 -4.38 7.21
CA ASN A 6 22.10 -4.82 5.83
C ASN A 6 22.53 -6.29 5.83
N HIS A 7 21.59 -7.17 5.48
CA HIS A 7 21.89 -8.58 5.27
C HIS A 7 23.00 -8.72 4.23
N ALA A 8 24.15 -9.23 4.69
CA ALA A 8 25.29 -9.56 3.85
C ALA A 8 24.94 -10.77 2.97
N VAL A 9 24.69 -10.51 1.68
CA VAL A 9 24.72 -11.56 0.65
C VAL A 9 26.18 -12.05 0.52
N GLN A 10 26.44 -13.25 1.00
CA GLN A 10 27.73 -13.92 0.79
C GLN A 10 27.92 -14.22 -0.70
N ALA A 11 28.90 -13.58 -1.30
CA ALA A 11 29.40 -13.88 -2.63
C ALA A 11 30.14 -15.23 -2.64
N ALA A 12 29.53 -16.26 -3.23
CA ALA A 12 30.23 -17.45 -3.70
C ALA A 12 30.34 -17.40 -5.23
N GLY A 13 31.57 -17.18 -5.71
CA GLY A 13 31.89 -17.09 -7.12
C GLY A 13 31.66 -18.40 -7.85
N GLY A 14 30.91 -18.33 -8.95
CA GLY A 14 30.77 -19.39 -9.94
C GLY A 14 30.84 -18.77 -11.34
N MET A 15 31.97 -18.92 -12.01
CA MET A 15 32.13 -18.59 -13.42
C MET A 15 31.21 -19.47 -14.27
N VAL A 16 30.30 -18.88 -15.04
CA VAL A 16 29.65 -19.56 -16.18
C VAL A 16 29.58 -18.62 -17.37
N ALA A 17 29.96 -19.19 -18.51
CA ALA A 17 30.22 -18.55 -19.78
C ALA A 17 28.97 -18.07 -20.54
N GLY A 18 29.18 -16.99 -21.29
CA GLY A 18 28.55 -16.61 -22.57
C GLY A 18 27.14 -17.11 -22.89
N ARG A 19 26.18 -16.17 -22.89
CA ARG A 19 25.01 -16.23 -23.76
C ARG A 19 24.82 -14.88 -24.45
N ASP A 20 24.77 -14.94 -25.78
CA ASP A 20 24.46 -13.83 -26.68
C ASP A 20 23.04 -13.31 -26.43
N TYR A 21 22.93 -12.00 -26.15
CA TYR A 21 21.65 -11.29 -26.19
C TYR A 21 21.42 -10.74 -27.59
N SER A 22 20.51 -11.38 -28.32
CA SER A 22 19.87 -10.77 -29.49
C SER A 22 18.81 -9.77 -29.00
N ALA A 23 18.87 -8.54 -29.52
CA ALA A 23 17.95 -7.46 -29.17
C ALA A 23 16.48 -7.79 -29.56
N PRO A 24 15.48 -7.43 -28.75
CA PRO A 24 14.10 -7.45 -29.21
C PRO A 24 13.82 -6.28 -30.15
N SER A 25 13.17 -6.63 -31.25
CA SER A 25 12.65 -5.73 -32.30
C SER A 25 11.55 -4.83 -31.73
N ALA A 26 11.64 -3.53 -32.03
CA ALA A 26 10.61 -2.55 -31.75
C ALA A 26 9.36 -2.81 -32.61
N SER A 27 8.30 -3.35 -31.99
CA SER A 27 6.97 -3.44 -32.58
C SER A 27 6.19 -2.16 -32.31
N GLN A 28 5.83 -1.45 -33.39
CA GLN A 28 4.96 -0.27 -33.36
C GLN A 28 3.53 -0.63 -32.94
N PRO A 29 2.79 0.25 -32.25
CA PRO A 29 1.40 -0.01 -31.89
C PRO A 29 0.48 0.05 -33.12
N GLN A 30 -0.24 -1.04 -33.36
CA GLN A 30 -1.37 -1.08 -34.29
C GLN A 30 -2.57 -0.36 -33.68
N MET A 31 -3.10 0.63 -34.39
CA MET A 31 -4.38 1.27 -34.07
C MET A 31 -5.53 0.29 -34.32
N CYS A 32 -6.35 0.05 -33.28
CA CYS A 32 -7.59 -0.71 -33.39
C CYS A 32 -8.74 0.23 -33.79
N SER A 33 -9.48 -0.13 -34.83
CA SER A 33 -10.68 0.58 -35.30
C SER A 33 -11.92 0.26 -34.45
N PRO A 34 -12.95 1.13 -34.43
CA PRO A 34 -14.06 1.00 -33.49
C PRO A 34 -15.34 0.53 -34.17
N GLU A 35 -15.68 -0.76 -34.14
CA GLU A 35 -17.02 -1.25 -34.49
C GLU A 35 -17.37 -2.48 -33.65
N ASP A 36 -18.14 -2.29 -32.58
CA ASP A 36 -19.33 -3.11 -32.24
C ASP A 36 -19.87 -2.71 -30.86
N ALA A 37 -20.99 -1.97 -30.89
CA ALA A 37 -21.71 -1.50 -29.72
C ALA A 37 -23.03 -2.26 -29.55
N GLY A 38 -23.26 -2.78 -28.35
CA GLY A 38 -24.59 -3.11 -27.84
C GLY A 38 -24.55 -3.87 -26.49
N PRO A 39 -25.59 -3.81 -25.65
CA PRO A 39 -26.47 -2.70 -25.33
C PRO A 39 -26.16 -2.09 -23.94
N LEU A 40 -26.38 -0.78 -23.87
CA LEU A 40 -26.19 0.10 -22.72
C LEU A 40 -27.17 -0.22 -21.58
N GLY A 41 -26.62 -0.44 -20.39
CA GLY A 41 -27.33 -0.44 -19.12
C GLY A 41 -26.68 0.55 -18.14
N PHE A 42 -27.44 1.60 -17.81
CA PHE A 42 -27.33 2.44 -16.60
C PHE A 42 -26.24 3.53 -16.52
N LEU A 43 -26.59 4.73 -17.04
CA LEU A 43 -26.07 6.09 -16.75
C LEU A 43 -24.70 6.47 -17.38
N GLY A 44 -24.50 7.53 -18.16
CA GLY A 44 -25.26 8.77 -18.35
C GLY A 44 -24.29 9.96 -18.56
N GLY A 45 -23.35 9.83 -19.50
CA GLY A 45 -22.10 10.61 -19.60
C GLY A 45 -22.16 12.12 -19.88
N ILE A 46 -23.34 12.75 -19.87
CA ILE A 46 -23.46 14.22 -19.96
C ILE A 46 -24.34 14.81 -18.82
N GLY A 47 -25.09 13.97 -18.10
CA GLY A 47 -25.90 14.39 -16.94
C GLY A 47 -25.18 14.32 -15.59
N GLN A 48 -24.09 13.53 -15.48
CA GLN A 48 -23.32 13.38 -14.24
C GLN A 48 -22.59 14.67 -13.83
N THR A 49 -22.04 15.44 -14.77
CA THR A 49 -21.29 16.67 -14.44
C THR A 49 -22.15 17.74 -13.75
N ILE A 50 -23.45 17.84 -14.03
CA ILE A 50 -24.35 18.80 -13.36
C ILE A 50 -24.89 18.23 -12.04
N GLY A 51 -25.18 16.93 -11.98
CA GLY A 51 -25.61 16.25 -10.75
C GLY A 51 -24.51 16.16 -9.68
N ASP A 52 -23.25 16.06 -10.12
CA ASP A 52 -22.08 16.02 -9.24
C ASP A 52 -21.66 17.42 -8.78
N LEU A 53 -21.84 18.44 -9.63
CA LEU A 53 -21.65 19.83 -9.22
C LEU A 53 -22.67 20.25 -8.14
N GLY A 54 -23.93 19.83 -8.29
CA GLY A 54 -25.00 20.11 -7.32
C GLY A 54 -24.81 19.41 -5.98
N ARG A 55 -24.33 18.14 -5.99
CA ARG A 55 -24.00 17.41 -4.76
C ARG A 55 -22.73 17.93 -4.08
N GLY A 56 -21.69 18.25 -4.85
CA GLY A 56 -20.45 18.84 -4.33
C GLY A 56 -20.66 20.18 -3.62
N LEU A 57 -21.47 21.09 -4.20
CA LEU A 57 -21.78 22.38 -3.60
C LEU A 57 -22.61 22.28 -2.32
N SER A 58 -23.48 21.28 -2.20
CA SER A 58 -24.32 21.08 -1.00
C SER A 58 -23.54 20.53 0.20
N GLN A 59 -22.41 19.86 -0.04
CA GLN A 59 -21.70 19.07 0.98
C GLN A 59 -20.35 19.65 1.40
N GLU A 60 -19.66 20.43 0.56
CA GLU A 60 -18.46 21.17 0.98
C GLU A 60 -18.76 22.48 1.73
N GLY A 61 -20.03 22.91 1.71
CA GLY A 61 -20.46 24.16 2.33
C GLY A 61 -19.65 25.36 1.85
N LEU A 62 -19.48 26.36 2.72
CA LEU A 62 -18.69 27.55 2.40
C LEU A 62 -17.18 27.25 2.20
N SER A 63 -16.67 26.08 2.61
CA SER A 63 -15.25 25.75 2.48
C SER A 63 -14.81 25.65 1.02
N GLY A 64 -15.67 25.14 0.14
CA GLY A 64 -15.38 25.07 -1.31
C GLY A 64 -15.27 26.45 -1.98
N LEU A 65 -15.86 27.50 -1.40
CA LEU A 65 -15.70 28.88 -1.88
C LEU A 65 -14.31 29.45 -1.57
N PHE A 66 -13.65 28.94 -0.53
CA PHE A 66 -12.33 29.42 -0.11
C PHE A 66 -11.19 28.50 -0.61
N ASP A 67 -11.51 27.31 -1.09
CA ASP A 67 -10.55 26.33 -1.63
C ASP A 67 -11.06 25.65 -2.92
N PRO A 68 -11.16 26.40 -4.03
CA PRO A 68 -11.65 25.86 -5.30
C PRO A 68 -10.71 24.81 -5.89
N SER A 69 -9.40 24.91 -5.65
CA SER A 69 -8.43 23.92 -6.12
C SER A 69 -8.60 22.58 -5.41
N GLY A 70 -8.75 22.59 -4.08
CA GLY A 70 -9.02 21.35 -3.33
C GLY A 70 -10.34 20.71 -3.70
N MET A 71 -11.39 21.50 -3.96
CA MET A 71 -12.67 20.96 -4.44
C MET A 71 -12.52 20.22 -5.78
N LEU A 72 -11.80 20.83 -6.75
CA LEU A 72 -11.58 20.21 -8.06
C LEU A 72 -10.72 18.94 -7.96
N ASP A 73 -9.70 18.96 -7.11
CA ASP A 73 -8.86 17.79 -6.85
C ASP A 73 -9.66 16.66 -6.19
N ARG A 74 -10.48 16.97 -5.17
CA ARG A 74 -11.39 15.99 -4.54
C ARG A 74 -12.38 15.37 -5.53
N GLN A 75 -12.95 16.15 -6.44
CA GLN A 75 -13.78 15.60 -7.52
C GLN A 75 -12.97 14.67 -8.45
N GLY A 76 -11.69 14.99 -8.69
CA GLY A 76 -10.75 14.12 -9.37
C GLY A 76 -10.53 12.80 -8.62
N ALA A 77 -10.27 12.89 -7.31
CA ALA A 77 -10.08 11.73 -6.43
C ALA A 77 -11.32 10.82 -6.42
N GLN A 78 -12.52 11.40 -6.33
CA GLN A 78 -13.78 10.62 -6.41
C GLN A 78 -13.88 9.84 -7.72
N ARG A 79 -13.53 10.43 -8.86
CA ARG A 79 -13.57 9.74 -10.16
C ARG A 79 -12.52 8.63 -10.25
N GLU A 80 -11.33 8.88 -9.73
CA GLU A 80 -10.21 7.95 -9.72
C GLU A 80 -10.47 6.73 -8.83
N LEU A 81 -11.09 6.95 -7.66
CA LEU A 81 -11.44 5.89 -6.71
C LEU A 81 -12.77 5.20 -7.03
N ALA A 82 -13.63 5.76 -7.89
CA ALA A 82 -14.98 5.22 -8.11
C ALA A 82 -15.01 3.74 -8.56
N SER A 83 -14.02 3.28 -9.33
CA SER A 83 -13.93 1.87 -9.74
C SER A 83 -13.45 0.93 -8.63
N GLN A 84 -12.92 1.48 -7.54
CA GLN A 84 -12.35 0.74 -6.41
C GLN A 84 -13.37 0.48 -5.29
N PHE A 85 -14.44 1.27 -5.22
CA PHE A 85 -15.40 1.21 -4.13
C PHE A 85 -16.81 0.88 -4.61
N ASP A 86 -17.49 0.06 -3.82
CA ASP A 86 -18.91 -0.21 -3.97
C ASP A 86 -19.68 0.68 -2.98
N VAL A 87 -20.14 1.84 -3.46
CA VAL A 87 -20.84 2.82 -2.62
C VAL A 87 -22.30 2.43 -2.46
N ARG A 88 -22.67 2.04 -1.24
CA ARG A 88 -23.99 1.49 -0.89
C ARG A 88 -24.77 2.38 0.06
N ASP A 89 -26.09 2.21 0.09
CA ASP A 89 -26.90 2.90 1.09
C ASP A 89 -26.50 2.43 2.51
N PRO A 90 -26.42 3.31 3.52
CA PRO A 90 -26.06 2.91 4.88
C PRO A 90 -26.93 1.78 5.45
N SER A 91 -28.19 1.65 5.01
CA SER A 91 -29.07 0.55 5.42
C SER A 91 -28.68 -0.82 4.84
N GLU A 92 -27.93 -0.84 3.73
CA GLU A 92 -27.36 -2.04 3.10
C GLU A 92 -26.03 -2.46 3.73
N LEU A 93 -25.42 -1.58 4.54
CA LEU A 93 -24.17 -1.82 5.27
C LEU A 93 -24.41 -2.29 6.72
N VAL A 94 -25.65 -2.62 7.09
CA VAL A 94 -25.98 -3.07 8.44
C VAL A 94 -25.79 -4.59 8.54
N SER A 95 -24.98 -5.04 9.50
CA SER A 95 -24.92 -6.44 9.89
C SER A 95 -26.30 -6.89 10.36
N GLY A 96 -26.84 -7.98 9.80
CA GLY A 96 -28.10 -8.55 10.28
C GLY A 96 -28.05 -8.82 11.81
N PRO A 97 -29.19 -8.84 12.51
CA PRO A 97 -29.20 -8.98 13.97
C PRO A 97 -28.42 -10.22 14.44
N GLY A 98 -27.27 -10.00 15.07
CA GLY A 98 -26.43 -11.05 15.68
C GLY A 98 -25.34 -11.66 14.79
N GLY A 99 -25.11 -11.15 13.57
CA GLY A 99 -24.00 -11.58 12.71
C GLY A 99 -22.88 -10.54 12.63
N PRO A 100 -21.63 -10.96 12.33
CA PRO A 100 -20.60 -10.01 11.90
C PRO A 100 -21.06 -9.28 10.63
N ALA A 101 -20.57 -8.06 10.42
CA ALA A 101 -20.68 -7.39 9.14
C ALA A 101 -20.14 -8.31 8.04
N THR A 102 -20.96 -8.63 7.03
CA THR A 102 -20.55 -9.49 5.90
C THR A 102 -20.14 -8.67 4.67
N TYR A 103 -19.88 -7.37 4.85
CA TYR A 103 -19.46 -6.51 3.75
C TYR A 103 -17.93 -6.50 3.65
N ALA A 104 -17.41 -6.50 2.42
CA ALA A 104 -15.98 -6.34 2.20
C ALA A 104 -15.58 -4.88 2.48
N GLY A 105 -14.31 -4.65 2.81
CA GLY A 105 -13.83 -3.33 3.23
C GLY A 105 -14.10 -2.20 2.22
N ASN A 106 -14.26 -2.51 0.93
CA ASN A 106 -14.51 -1.52 -0.12
C ASN A 106 -15.99 -1.20 -0.34
N GLN A 107 -16.90 -1.83 0.42
CA GLN A 107 -18.32 -1.51 0.46
C GLN A 107 -18.55 -0.42 1.50
N VAL A 108 -18.76 0.81 1.05
CA VAL A 108 -18.75 2.01 1.91
C VAL A 108 -20.00 2.86 1.72
N SER A 109 -20.34 3.66 2.73
CA SER A 109 -21.41 4.65 2.62
C SER A 109 -20.99 5.84 1.73
N PRO A 110 -21.94 6.63 1.19
CA PRO A 110 -21.59 7.85 0.45
C PRO A 110 -20.76 8.83 1.30
N GLU A 111 -21.09 8.97 2.58
CA GLU A 111 -20.38 9.84 3.51
C GLU A 111 -18.95 9.35 3.76
N GLU A 112 -18.76 8.04 3.83
CA GLU A 112 -17.43 7.44 3.99
C GLU A 112 -16.59 7.56 2.74
N PHE A 113 -17.15 7.29 1.55
CA PHE A 113 -16.45 7.49 0.29
C PHE A 113 -15.97 8.94 0.12
N GLN A 114 -16.75 9.91 0.61
CA GLN A 114 -16.34 11.32 0.60
C GLN A 114 -15.17 11.60 1.55
N ARG A 115 -15.15 10.99 2.75
CA ARG A 115 -14.00 11.09 3.66
C ARG A 115 -12.76 10.50 3.02
N ILE A 116 -12.88 9.32 2.43
CA ILE A 116 -11.80 8.63 1.70
C ILE A 116 -11.25 9.51 0.58
N ALA A 117 -12.11 10.06 -0.28
CA ALA A 117 -11.69 10.94 -1.37
C ALA A 117 -11.05 12.25 -0.87
N ARG A 118 -11.46 12.75 0.30
CA ARG A 118 -10.81 13.90 0.94
C ARG A 118 -9.41 13.55 1.42
N THR A 119 -9.23 12.47 2.18
CA THR A 119 -7.91 12.02 2.64
C THR A 119 -6.96 11.81 1.45
N TYR A 120 -7.43 11.11 0.40
CA TYR A 120 -6.67 10.89 -0.82
C TYR A 120 -6.22 12.21 -1.50
N SER A 121 -7.13 13.18 -1.58
CA SER A 121 -6.85 14.49 -2.15
C SER A 121 -5.88 15.31 -1.30
N ASP A 122 -6.06 15.31 0.02
CA ASP A 122 -5.20 16.04 0.94
C ASP A 122 -3.74 15.52 0.85
N ILE A 123 -3.54 14.20 0.79
CA ILE A 123 -2.22 13.60 0.57
C ILE A 123 -1.64 14.02 -0.78
N ARG A 124 -2.41 13.87 -1.87
CA ARG A 124 -1.96 14.24 -3.22
C ARG A 124 -1.56 15.71 -3.33
N MET A 125 -2.25 16.58 -2.60
CA MET A 125 -2.01 18.02 -2.59
C MET A 125 -0.97 18.46 -1.56
N GLY A 126 -0.42 17.55 -0.75
CA GLY A 126 0.54 17.87 0.31
C GLY A 126 -0.07 18.70 1.45
N ARG A 127 -1.32 18.40 1.82
CA ARG A 127 -2.10 19.07 2.87
C ARG A 127 -2.29 18.21 4.14
N SER A 128 -1.61 17.07 4.18
CA SER A 128 -1.57 16.12 5.29
C SER A 128 -0.16 15.92 5.82
N ASP A 129 -0.03 15.26 6.97
CA ASP A 129 1.25 14.89 7.57
C ASP A 129 1.91 13.70 6.86
N LEU A 130 1.13 12.93 6.09
CA LEU A 130 1.63 11.96 5.13
C LEU A 130 2.00 12.67 3.82
N GLN A 131 3.28 12.74 3.51
CA GLN A 131 3.85 13.52 2.41
C GLN A 131 4.49 12.64 1.34
N LEU A 132 4.51 13.13 0.10
CA LEU A 132 5.18 12.48 -1.03
C LEU A 132 6.52 13.17 -1.31
N GLY A 133 7.61 12.49 -0.99
CA GLY A 133 8.99 12.96 -1.14
C GLY A 133 9.43 12.98 -2.60
N THR A 134 9.27 14.12 -3.27
CA THR A 134 9.69 14.31 -4.68
C THR A 134 10.93 15.19 -4.84
N ALA A 135 11.65 15.48 -3.75
CA ALA A 135 12.83 16.32 -3.80
C ALA A 135 13.92 15.65 -4.65
N GLY A 136 14.50 16.40 -5.60
CA GLY A 136 15.57 15.90 -6.46
C GLY A 136 15.11 15.04 -7.65
N MET A 137 13.81 14.81 -7.82
CA MET A 137 13.24 14.15 -9.00
C MET A 137 13.07 15.13 -10.17
N SER A 138 13.09 14.62 -11.40
CA SER A 138 12.58 15.38 -12.55
C SER A 138 11.05 15.50 -12.50
N ASP A 139 10.46 16.42 -13.26
CA ASP A 139 8.99 16.57 -13.28
C ASP A 139 8.28 15.28 -13.72
N ASP A 140 8.82 14.59 -14.73
CA ASP A 140 8.27 13.33 -15.24
C ASP A 140 8.38 12.20 -14.21
N GLU A 141 9.53 12.08 -13.53
CA GLU A 141 9.75 11.08 -12.49
C GLU A 141 8.88 11.35 -11.26
N ALA A 142 8.76 12.62 -10.85
CA ALA A 142 7.89 13.02 -9.75
C ALA A 142 6.41 12.75 -10.08
N ALA A 143 5.98 12.99 -11.33
CA ALA A 143 4.63 12.68 -11.77
C ALA A 143 4.37 11.17 -11.77
N GLN A 144 5.32 10.36 -12.26
CA GLN A 144 5.22 8.90 -12.22
C GLN A 144 5.16 8.39 -10.77
N PHE A 145 6.10 8.80 -9.92
CA PHE A 145 6.16 8.39 -8.52
C PHE A 145 4.87 8.73 -7.77
N ARG A 146 4.34 9.95 -7.95
CA ARG A 146 3.06 10.36 -7.36
C ARG A 146 1.91 9.51 -7.89
N GLY A 147 1.81 9.29 -9.20
CA GLY A 147 0.73 8.51 -9.78
C GLY A 147 0.71 7.07 -9.27
N GLU A 148 1.88 6.41 -9.24
CA GLU A 148 2.02 5.04 -8.76
C GLU A 148 1.77 4.94 -7.25
N THR A 149 2.32 5.86 -6.46
CA THR A 149 2.12 5.89 -5.00
C THR A 149 0.66 6.14 -4.64
N MET A 150 0.00 7.09 -5.30
CA MET A 150 -1.41 7.34 -5.06
C MET A 150 -2.26 6.14 -5.49
N GLY A 151 -1.89 5.42 -6.56
CA GLY A 151 -2.51 4.15 -6.92
C GLY A 151 -2.44 3.12 -5.78
N ASP A 152 -1.29 2.96 -5.15
CA ASP A 152 -1.12 2.06 -4.00
C ASP A 152 -1.91 2.55 -2.76
N ILE A 153 -1.89 3.85 -2.44
CA ILE A 153 -2.73 4.44 -1.38
C ILE A 153 -4.23 4.18 -1.63
N GLY A 154 -4.68 4.25 -2.89
CA GLY A 154 -6.05 3.89 -3.27
C GLY A 154 -6.40 2.44 -2.88
N ASN A 155 -5.48 1.51 -3.11
CA ASN A 155 -5.65 0.10 -2.71
C ASN A 155 -5.67 -0.08 -1.18
N LEU A 156 -4.89 0.70 -0.44
CA LEU A 156 -4.93 0.73 1.02
C LEU A 156 -6.28 1.23 1.52
N LEU A 157 -6.78 2.34 0.97
CA LEU A 157 -8.05 2.94 1.40
C LEU A 157 -9.28 2.06 1.14
N GLN A 158 -9.17 1.03 0.29
CA GLN A 158 -10.22 0.04 0.11
C GLN A 158 -10.42 -0.87 1.33
N THR A 159 -9.46 -0.96 2.25
CA THR A 159 -9.55 -1.84 3.42
C THR A 159 -9.73 -1.04 4.71
N ASP A 160 -10.28 -1.66 5.76
CA ASP A 160 -10.50 -0.98 7.04
C ASP A 160 -9.16 -0.66 7.72
N SER A 161 -8.25 -1.64 7.79
CA SER A 161 -6.90 -1.45 8.32
C SER A 161 -6.10 -0.40 7.54
N GLY A 162 -6.23 -0.36 6.21
CA GLY A 162 -5.55 0.64 5.38
C GLY A 162 -6.11 2.04 5.58
N ARG A 163 -7.44 2.20 5.74
CA ARG A 163 -8.03 3.50 6.10
C ARG A 163 -7.57 3.99 7.46
N GLU A 164 -7.54 3.10 8.46
CA GLU A 164 -7.06 3.45 9.80
C GLU A 164 -5.60 3.89 9.75
N LEU A 165 -4.73 3.10 9.11
CA LEU A 165 -3.31 3.39 8.97
C LEU A 165 -3.06 4.72 8.24
N VAL A 166 -3.64 4.89 7.05
CA VAL A 166 -3.46 6.11 6.23
C VAL A 166 -3.98 7.34 6.98
N ASN A 167 -5.16 7.27 7.62
CA ASN A 167 -5.68 8.42 8.36
C ASN A 167 -4.83 8.74 9.59
N SER A 168 -4.31 7.72 10.30
CA SER A 168 -3.44 7.94 11.47
C SER A 168 -2.17 8.70 11.09
N LEU A 169 -1.58 8.40 9.93
CA LEU A 169 -0.37 9.04 9.43
C LEU A 169 -0.64 10.37 8.71
N ALA A 170 -1.81 10.54 8.11
CA ALA A 170 -2.18 11.77 7.39
C ALA A 170 -2.60 12.91 8.34
N TYR A 171 -3.11 12.58 9.52
CA TYR A 171 -3.66 13.54 10.48
C TYR A 171 -3.18 13.20 11.90
N GLN A 172 -1.87 13.28 12.12
CA GLN A 172 -1.23 12.93 13.39
C GLN A 172 -1.54 14.00 14.45
N PRO A 173 -1.88 13.65 15.70
CA PRO A 173 -2.14 14.63 16.75
C PRO A 173 -0.88 15.37 17.26
N ASP A 174 0.30 14.77 17.10
CA ASP A 174 1.57 15.29 17.62
C ASP A 174 2.43 15.96 16.52
N ASP A 175 1.83 16.31 15.38
CA ASP A 175 2.44 17.01 14.24
C ASP A 175 3.68 16.29 13.62
N HIS A 176 3.83 14.98 13.83
CA HIS A 176 4.88 14.18 13.18
C HIS A 176 4.58 13.94 11.71
N VAL A 177 5.60 14.10 10.85
CA VAL A 177 5.49 13.92 9.40
C VAL A 177 5.98 12.55 8.99
N THR A 178 5.21 11.86 8.14
CA THR A 178 5.65 10.65 7.44
C THR A 178 5.89 10.95 5.98
N THR A 179 7.11 10.73 5.48
CA THR A 179 7.44 10.97 4.07
C THR A 179 7.58 9.66 3.30
N LEU A 180 6.79 9.48 2.24
CA LEU A 180 6.94 8.38 1.29
C LEU A 180 7.93 8.77 0.20
N ASN A 181 8.98 7.99 0.01
CA ASN A 181 10.06 8.23 -0.94
C ASN A 181 10.17 7.07 -1.95
N LEU A 182 10.70 7.40 -3.12
CA LEU A 182 11.12 6.40 -4.09
C LEU A 182 12.42 5.73 -3.63
N ARG A 183 12.38 4.41 -3.43
CA ARG A 183 13.59 3.63 -3.18
C ARG A 183 14.50 3.64 -4.42
N ARG A 184 15.77 3.96 -4.19
CA ARG A 184 16.80 4.04 -5.23
C ARG A 184 17.97 3.11 -4.94
N ASP A 185 18.57 2.59 -6.00
CA ASP A 185 19.77 1.77 -5.92
C ASP A 185 21.02 2.65 -5.74
N ALA A 186 22.19 2.01 -5.64
CA ALA A 186 23.47 2.71 -5.48
C ALA A 186 23.83 3.64 -6.66
N THR A 187 23.17 3.52 -7.81
CA THR A 187 23.34 4.40 -8.98
C THR A 187 22.36 5.57 -9.00
N GLY A 188 21.40 5.59 -8.09
CA GLY A 188 20.31 6.56 -8.05
C GLY A 188 19.13 6.20 -8.96
N ALA A 189 19.17 5.04 -9.63
CA ALA A 189 18.04 4.52 -10.39
C ALA A 189 17.01 3.90 -9.44
N ARG A 190 15.78 3.71 -9.91
CA ARG A 190 14.73 2.99 -9.16
C ARG A 190 15.20 1.57 -8.84
N ASP A 191 15.16 1.20 -7.56
CA ASP A 191 15.62 -0.11 -7.10
C ASP A 191 14.56 -1.20 -7.27
N ASN A 192 14.34 -1.67 -8.49
CA ASN A 192 13.43 -2.79 -8.75
C ASN A 192 14.00 -4.16 -8.32
N SER A 193 15.20 -4.19 -7.73
CA SER A 193 15.88 -5.44 -7.37
C SER A 193 15.65 -5.84 -5.91
N ASN A 194 15.30 -4.87 -5.08
CA ASN A 194 14.94 -5.07 -3.69
C ASN A 194 13.65 -4.30 -3.38
N ALA A 195 12.51 -4.95 -3.61
CA ALA A 195 11.20 -4.39 -3.27
C ALA A 195 10.87 -4.51 -1.77
N GLU A 196 11.84 -4.89 -0.92
CA GLU A 196 11.74 -4.63 0.52
C GLU A 196 11.71 -3.11 0.68
N GLY A 197 10.65 -2.60 1.28
CA GLY A 197 10.63 -1.22 1.68
C GLY A 197 11.58 -1.01 2.86
N GLY A 198 11.71 0.23 3.29
CA GLY A 198 12.35 0.52 4.56
C GLY A 198 11.71 1.72 5.19
N ALA A 199 11.10 1.52 6.36
CA ALA A 199 10.75 2.60 7.24
C ALA A 199 11.94 2.97 8.12
N SER A 200 12.46 4.19 7.95
CA SER A 200 13.44 4.76 8.87
C SER A 200 12.82 5.94 9.61
N PRO A 201 12.77 5.92 10.94
CA PRO A 201 12.59 7.14 11.72
C PRO A 201 13.72 8.13 11.41
N THR A 202 13.40 9.42 11.38
CA THR A 202 14.37 10.47 11.05
C THR A 202 15.18 10.94 12.27
N SER A 203 14.81 10.49 13.47
CA SER A 203 15.46 10.83 14.73
C SER A 203 16.21 9.67 15.39
N VAL A 204 17.00 9.99 16.42
CA VAL A 204 17.94 9.10 17.12
C VAL A 204 17.25 7.81 17.64
N PRO A 205 17.92 6.63 17.64
CA PRO A 205 17.38 5.32 18.06
C PRO A 205 16.83 5.13 19.50
N GLY A 206 16.36 6.17 20.18
CA GLY A 206 15.71 6.11 21.49
C GLY A 206 14.26 6.57 21.52
N SER A 207 13.80 7.29 20.48
CA SER A 207 12.44 7.86 20.41
C SER A 207 11.39 6.89 19.88
N TRP A 208 11.79 5.71 19.39
CA TRP A 208 10.86 4.85 18.65
C TRP A 208 9.93 4.06 19.56
N ALA A 209 10.24 3.98 20.86
CA ALA A 209 9.50 3.21 21.87
C ALA A 209 9.26 4.01 23.17
N ASP A 210 9.43 5.35 23.14
CA ASP A 210 9.32 6.21 24.32
C ASP A 210 7.91 6.79 24.54
N GLY A 211 6.96 6.46 23.65
CA GLY A 211 5.60 6.98 23.63
C GLY A 211 5.46 8.44 23.17
N VAL A 212 6.53 9.07 22.69
CA VAL A 212 6.51 10.43 22.09
C VAL A 212 6.48 10.33 20.58
N GLY A 213 7.25 9.39 20.04
CA GLY A 213 7.35 9.15 18.60
C GLY A 213 8.21 10.18 17.86
N THR A 214 8.21 10.05 16.53
CA THR A 214 9.08 10.83 15.65
C THR A 214 8.56 10.86 14.22
N ASP A 215 8.95 11.89 13.47
CA ASP A 215 8.96 11.87 12.01
C ASP A 215 9.54 10.56 11.46
N ALA A 216 8.94 10.07 10.39
CA ALA A 216 9.30 8.82 9.72
C ALA A 216 9.47 9.02 8.20
N ALA A 217 10.28 8.18 7.60
CA ALA A 217 10.43 8.08 6.15
C ALA A 217 10.22 6.63 5.73
N VAL A 218 9.50 6.42 4.62
CA VAL A 218 9.27 5.11 4.00
C VAL A 218 9.88 5.14 2.61
N ASP A 219 10.92 4.36 2.38
CA ASP A 219 11.51 4.16 1.05
C ASP A 219 10.93 2.88 0.44
N TYR A 220 10.22 2.98 -0.68
CA TYR A 220 9.66 1.81 -1.38
C TYR A 220 9.54 2.03 -2.90
N VAL A 221 9.09 0.99 -3.62
CA VAL A 221 8.99 0.99 -5.08
C VAL A 221 7.51 0.94 -5.49
N PRO A 222 6.85 2.08 -5.75
CA PRO A 222 5.41 2.11 -6.00
C PRO A 222 5.00 1.53 -7.34
N GLY A 223 3.80 0.98 -7.42
CA GLY A 223 3.25 0.45 -8.68
C GLY A 223 4.02 -0.74 -9.26
N ASP A 224 5.01 -1.29 -8.55
CA ASP A 224 5.68 -2.53 -8.96
C ASP A 224 4.71 -3.71 -8.84
N GLN A 225 4.34 -4.22 -10.00
CA GLN A 225 3.40 -5.32 -10.20
C GLN A 225 4.12 -6.70 -10.20
N GLY A 226 5.45 -6.71 -10.38
CA GLY A 226 6.23 -7.95 -10.34
C GLY A 226 6.54 -8.36 -8.91
N GLY A 227 6.62 -7.37 -8.02
CA GLY A 227 6.87 -7.55 -6.61
C GLY A 227 8.29 -8.02 -6.30
N ILE A 228 8.56 -8.27 -5.02
CA ILE A 228 9.65 -9.18 -4.65
C ILE A 228 9.30 -10.53 -5.24
N VAL A 229 9.87 -10.85 -6.40
CA VAL A 229 9.75 -12.17 -6.99
C VAL A 229 10.58 -13.11 -6.14
N ALA A 230 9.94 -14.18 -5.67
CA ALA A 230 10.62 -15.24 -4.95
C ALA A 230 11.91 -15.63 -5.70
N ALA A 231 13.04 -15.66 -4.99
CA ALA A 231 14.28 -16.19 -5.58
C ALA A 231 14.00 -17.61 -6.11
N ALA A 232 14.70 -18.02 -7.17
CA ALA A 232 14.43 -19.30 -7.83
C ALA A 232 14.37 -20.46 -6.82
N GLY A 233 13.18 -21.03 -6.65
CA GLY A 233 12.90 -22.15 -5.76
C GLY A 233 12.28 -21.80 -4.41
N GLN A 234 12.10 -20.52 -4.05
CA GLN A 234 11.29 -20.16 -2.89
C GLN A 234 9.83 -20.61 -3.07
N THR A 235 9.23 -21.09 -1.97
CA THR A 235 7.90 -21.72 -1.97
C THR A 235 6.91 -21.02 -1.05
N ASP A 236 7.31 -19.94 -0.39
CA ASP A 236 6.44 -19.21 0.53
C ASP A 236 5.23 -18.67 -0.24
N ALA A 237 4.03 -19.09 0.16
CA ALA A 237 2.80 -18.81 -0.58
C ALA A 237 2.52 -17.30 -0.68
N TRP A 238 3.02 -16.52 0.28
CA TRP A 238 2.79 -15.07 0.38
C TRP A 238 3.64 -14.24 -0.58
N LEU A 239 4.47 -14.89 -1.41
CA LEU A 239 5.22 -14.30 -2.52
C LEU A 239 4.52 -14.52 -3.89
N PRO A 240 4.66 -13.59 -4.86
CA PRO A 240 5.39 -12.32 -4.77
C PRO A 240 4.67 -11.24 -3.95
N LEU A 241 5.43 -10.29 -3.39
CA LEU A 241 4.88 -9.14 -2.66
C LEU A 241 4.42 -8.02 -3.59
N ARG A 242 3.15 -7.65 -3.55
CA ARG A 242 2.65 -6.46 -4.27
C ARG A 242 3.17 -5.17 -3.63
N SER A 243 3.34 -4.11 -4.42
CA SER A 243 3.79 -2.80 -3.94
C SER A 243 2.91 -2.19 -2.85
N ASP A 244 1.59 -2.40 -2.91
CA ASP A 244 0.64 -1.94 -1.88
C ASP A 244 0.79 -2.71 -0.56
N VAL A 245 1.13 -4.00 -0.61
CA VAL A 245 1.45 -4.79 0.59
C VAL A 245 2.75 -4.32 1.22
N THR A 246 3.80 -4.12 0.42
CA THR A 246 5.07 -3.54 0.90
C THR A 246 4.82 -2.17 1.52
N LEU A 247 4.06 -1.31 0.84
CA LEU A 247 3.74 0.02 1.36
C LEU A 247 3.01 -0.07 2.69
N PHE A 248 2.00 -0.93 2.81
CA PHE A 248 1.28 -1.14 4.07
C PHE A 248 2.24 -1.55 5.18
N HIS A 249 3.10 -2.55 4.93
CA HIS A 249 4.08 -3.05 5.89
C HIS A 249 4.97 -1.92 6.43
N GLU A 250 5.60 -1.15 5.54
CA GLU A 250 6.46 -0.05 5.96
C GLU A 250 5.70 1.08 6.64
N MET A 251 4.45 1.33 6.23
CA MET A 251 3.61 2.32 6.90
C MET A 251 3.24 1.90 8.33
N VAL A 252 3.14 0.59 8.63
CA VAL A 252 2.97 0.13 10.03
C VAL A 252 4.19 0.45 10.88
N HIS A 253 5.41 0.23 10.35
CA HIS A 253 6.63 0.68 11.01
C HIS A 253 6.63 2.19 11.23
N ALA A 254 6.27 2.98 10.20
CA ALA A 254 6.19 4.43 10.29
C ALA A 254 5.14 4.89 11.31
N HIS A 255 3.99 4.23 11.38
CA HIS A 255 2.97 4.46 12.39
C HIS A 255 3.54 4.25 13.79
N HIS A 256 4.12 3.08 14.05
CA HIS A 256 4.68 2.80 15.37
C HIS A 256 5.84 3.73 15.73
N ALA A 257 6.66 4.16 14.77
CA ALA A 257 7.67 5.18 14.98
C ALA A 257 7.06 6.55 15.31
N ALA A 258 6.02 6.98 14.59
CA ALA A 258 5.32 8.25 14.82
C ALA A 258 4.58 8.30 16.16
N TYR A 259 4.14 7.16 16.69
CA TYR A 259 3.50 7.05 18.00
C TYR A 259 4.45 6.61 19.13
N GLY A 260 5.73 6.34 18.83
CA GLY A 260 6.71 5.88 19.82
C GLY A 260 6.35 4.53 20.44
N THR A 261 5.80 3.61 19.64
CA THR A 261 5.31 2.28 20.05
C THR A 261 5.98 1.12 19.30
N LEU A 262 7.10 1.38 18.64
CA LEU A 262 7.83 0.39 17.85
C LEU A 262 8.50 -0.66 18.75
N ASP A 263 8.22 -1.94 18.52
CA ASP A 263 8.83 -3.01 19.31
C ASP A 263 10.29 -3.28 18.88
N GLN A 264 11.23 -2.93 19.75
CA GLN A 264 12.66 -3.14 19.52
C GLN A 264 13.22 -4.42 20.16
N THR A 265 12.36 -5.32 20.64
CA THR A 265 12.80 -6.59 21.22
C THR A 265 13.37 -7.51 20.16
N VAL A 266 14.36 -8.33 20.54
CA VAL A 266 14.83 -9.44 19.71
C VAL A 266 14.08 -10.69 20.15
N LEU A 267 13.40 -11.34 19.23
CA LEU A 267 12.50 -12.45 19.54
C LEU A 267 13.27 -13.72 19.88
N GLY A 268 12.97 -14.30 21.04
CA GLY A 268 13.53 -15.56 21.51
C GLY A 268 12.69 -16.80 21.18
N PRO A 269 13.19 -18.00 21.51
CA PRO A 269 12.42 -19.22 21.42
C PRO A 269 11.10 -19.14 22.20
N GLY A 270 9.99 -19.50 21.56
CA GLY A 270 8.65 -19.43 22.14
C GLY A 270 7.94 -18.07 21.99
N GLN A 271 8.64 -17.04 21.50
CA GLN A 271 8.06 -15.76 21.07
C GLN A 271 7.89 -15.68 19.55
N ALA A 272 8.71 -16.40 18.80
CA ALA A 272 8.70 -16.46 17.35
C ALA A 272 8.60 -17.90 16.82
N HIS A 273 8.28 -18.03 15.53
CA HIS A 273 8.51 -19.26 14.77
C HIS A 273 9.98 -19.67 14.88
N ALA A 274 10.27 -20.97 14.76
CA ALA A 274 11.62 -21.48 14.96
C ALA A 274 12.65 -20.83 14.01
N ASP A 275 12.23 -20.56 12.78
CA ASP A 275 13.05 -19.93 11.74
C ASP A 275 13.22 -18.40 11.93
N ASP A 276 12.38 -17.78 12.78
CA ASP A 276 12.36 -16.35 13.05
C ASP A 276 13.04 -15.97 14.38
N VAL A 277 13.61 -16.94 15.10
CA VAL A 277 14.34 -16.65 16.34
C VAL A 277 15.52 -15.73 16.03
N GLY A 278 15.61 -14.60 16.74
CA GLY A 278 16.59 -13.55 16.50
C GLY A 278 16.11 -12.41 15.63
N GLN A 279 14.89 -12.47 15.07
CA GLN A 279 14.26 -11.36 14.36
C GLN A 279 13.81 -10.26 15.33
N ASN A 280 13.61 -9.04 14.79
CA ASN A 280 13.10 -7.91 15.56
C ASN A 280 11.59 -8.00 15.77
N GLY A 281 11.12 -7.64 16.97
CA GLY A 281 9.72 -7.60 17.34
C GLY A 281 8.88 -6.69 16.44
N MET A 282 9.45 -5.56 15.97
CA MET A 282 8.78 -4.64 15.03
C MET A 282 8.33 -5.34 13.75
N GLU A 283 9.07 -6.34 13.28
CA GLU A 283 8.69 -7.08 12.07
C GLU A 283 7.50 -7.99 12.31
N TYR A 284 7.47 -8.65 13.49
CA TYR A 284 6.31 -9.42 13.93
C TYR A 284 5.10 -8.53 14.21
N GLN A 285 5.32 -7.34 14.74
CA GLN A 285 4.31 -6.30 14.94
C GLN A 285 3.73 -5.83 13.60
N ALA A 286 4.58 -5.50 12.62
CA ALA A 286 4.15 -5.08 11.30
C ALA A 286 3.40 -6.17 10.53
N VAL A 287 3.87 -7.43 10.60
CA VAL A 287 3.20 -8.54 9.92
C VAL A 287 1.92 -8.98 10.63
N GLY A 288 1.86 -8.90 11.96
CA GLY A 288 0.77 -9.50 12.75
C GLY A 288 1.02 -10.97 13.05
N LEU A 289 2.19 -11.29 13.59
CA LEU A 289 2.57 -12.62 14.04
C LEU A 289 2.62 -12.69 15.57
N GLY A 290 2.63 -13.90 16.15
CA GLY A 290 2.83 -14.09 17.58
C GLY A 290 1.84 -13.29 18.45
N ALA A 291 2.35 -12.37 19.26
CA ALA A 291 1.53 -11.55 20.17
C ALA A 291 0.60 -10.56 19.44
N TRP A 292 0.86 -10.27 18.16
CA TRP A 292 0.15 -9.28 17.34
C TRP A 292 -0.84 -9.90 16.34
N ALA A 293 -1.06 -11.22 16.38
CA ALA A 293 -1.90 -11.94 15.40
C ALA A 293 -3.40 -11.56 15.40
N GLY A 294 -3.83 -10.64 16.28
CA GLY A 294 -5.19 -10.10 16.32
C GLY A 294 -5.26 -8.58 16.19
N ASP A 295 -4.13 -7.91 15.93
CA ASP A 295 -4.08 -6.47 15.84
C ASP A 295 -4.60 -5.99 14.49
N GLN A 296 -5.33 -4.87 14.51
CA GLN A 296 -5.96 -4.30 13.32
C GLN A 296 -4.93 -3.74 12.33
N LEU A 297 -3.86 -3.11 12.83
CA LEU A 297 -2.82 -2.49 12.02
C LEU A 297 -1.67 -3.47 11.73
N THR A 298 -1.96 -4.51 10.93
CA THR A 298 -0.98 -5.52 10.54
C THR A 298 -1.12 -5.94 9.09
N GLU A 299 -0.01 -6.33 8.45
CA GLU A 299 0.01 -6.80 7.06
C GLU A 299 -0.95 -7.98 6.85
N ASN A 300 -1.04 -8.90 7.81
CA ASN A 300 -1.96 -10.04 7.74
C ASN A 300 -3.43 -9.63 7.79
N THR A 301 -3.79 -8.61 8.56
CA THR A 301 -5.15 -8.04 8.55
C THR A 301 -5.43 -7.38 7.19
N TYR A 302 -4.49 -6.59 6.67
CA TYR A 302 -4.60 -5.99 5.34
C TYR A 302 -4.80 -7.04 4.23
N ARG A 303 -3.98 -8.09 4.21
CA ARG A 303 -4.08 -9.20 3.25
C ARG A 303 -5.43 -9.91 3.33
N ALA A 304 -5.94 -10.18 4.54
CA ALA A 304 -7.24 -10.81 4.72
C ALA A 304 -8.39 -9.92 4.20
N GLU A 305 -8.33 -8.62 4.45
CA GLU A 305 -9.32 -7.67 3.94
C GLU A 305 -9.27 -7.54 2.41
N ARG A 306 -8.08 -7.54 1.80
CA ARG A 306 -7.93 -7.61 0.34
C ARG A 306 -8.52 -8.91 -0.22
N ALA A 307 -8.23 -10.06 0.39
CA ALA A 307 -8.83 -11.33 -0.03
C ALA A 307 -10.36 -11.33 0.03
N ALA A 308 -10.95 -10.68 1.04
CA ALA A 308 -12.39 -10.49 1.11
C ALA A 308 -12.94 -9.61 -0.02
N ILE A 309 -12.19 -8.57 -0.45
CA ILE A 309 -12.55 -7.72 -1.60
C ILE A 309 -12.51 -8.49 -2.91
N GLY A 310 -11.51 -9.37 -3.10
CA GLY A 310 -11.42 -10.23 -4.29
C GLY A 310 -12.68 -11.07 -4.54
N ALA A 311 -13.44 -11.38 -3.50
CA ALA A 311 -14.73 -12.08 -3.63
C ALA A 311 -15.90 -11.21 -4.13
N THR A 312 -15.73 -9.89 -4.31
CA THR A 312 -16.84 -8.93 -4.54
C THR A 312 -16.98 -8.41 -5.97
N ASN A 313 -16.08 -8.74 -6.90
CA ASN A 313 -16.04 -8.27 -8.30
C ASN A 313 -15.98 -6.73 -8.50
N VAL A 314 -15.87 -5.93 -7.43
CA VAL A 314 -15.68 -4.48 -7.47
C VAL A 314 -14.41 -4.16 -6.70
N GLY A 315 -13.56 -3.29 -7.24
CA GLY A 315 -12.27 -2.91 -6.62
C GLY A 315 -11.21 -4.01 -6.53
N GLU A 316 -11.53 -5.22 -6.99
CA GLU A 316 -10.57 -6.31 -7.12
C GLU A 316 -9.42 -5.92 -8.03
N ARG A 317 -8.20 -6.13 -7.54
CA ARG A 317 -6.99 -6.07 -8.35
C ARG A 317 -6.78 -7.41 -9.04
N THR A 318 -7.11 -7.45 -10.33
CA THR A 318 -7.02 -8.66 -11.17
C THR A 318 -5.76 -8.70 -12.06
N THR A 319 -4.95 -7.64 -12.05
CA THR A 319 -3.79 -7.50 -12.94
C THR A 319 -2.52 -7.25 -12.14
N GLY A 320 -1.40 -7.82 -12.62
CA GLY A 320 -0.07 -7.47 -12.13
C GLY A 320 0.35 -8.19 -10.85
N GLY A 321 0.24 -9.53 -10.82
CA GLY A 321 0.76 -10.36 -9.72
C GLY A 321 -0.30 -11.23 -9.07
N VAL A 322 -0.19 -11.43 -7.75
CA VAL A 322 -1.15 -12.17 -6.92
C VAL A 322 -2.48 -11.42 -6.90
N THR A 323 -3.54 -12.07 -7.36
CA THR A 323 -4.91 -11.55 -7.29
C THR A 323 -5.36 -11.43 -5.84
N ASP A 324 -6.29 -10.51 -5.56
CA ASP A 324 -6.76 -10.28 -4.19
C ASP A 324 -7.26 -11.58 -3.53
N ASP A 325 -8.06 -12.39 -4.22
CA ASP A 325 -8.63 -13.65 -3.73
C ASP A 325 -7.61 -14.71 -3.31
N ALA A 326 -6.38 -14.61 -3.82
CA ALA A 326 -5.29 -15.51 -3.55
C ALA A 326 -4.31 -14.99 -2.48
N MET A 327 -4.44 -13.75 -2.00
CA MET A 327 -3.47 -13.10 -1.10
C MET A 327 -3.33 -13.87 0.22
N PRO A 328 -2.29 -14.71 0.37
CA PRO A 328 -2.17 -15.50 1.57
C PRO A 328 -1.48 -14.66 2.64
N GLN A 329 -1.88 -14.91 3.87
CA GLN A 329 -1.25 -14.34 5.05
C GLN A 329 0.13 -14.96 5.27
N ARG A 330 1.01 -14.21 5.92
CA ARG A 330 2.30 -14.68 6.41
C ARG A 330 2.10 -15.51 7.68
N ASP A 331 2.80 -16.64 7.75
CA ASP A 331 2.91 -17.49 8.93
C ASP A 331 4.32 -17.44 9.56
N THR A 332 5.31 -16.94 8.81
CA THR A 332 6.68 -16.61 9.24
C THR A 332 7.11 -15.25 8.71
N TYR A 333 8.17 -14.67 9.29
CA TYR A 333 8.77 -13.45 8.78
C TYR A 333 9.90 -13.73 7.77
N VAL A 334 10.82 -14.64 8.12
CA VAL A 334 11.91 -15.02 7.22
C VAL A 334 11.41 -15.87 6.07
N TRP A 335 12.13 -15.73 4.95
CA TRP A 335 11.84 -16.45 3.72
C TRP A 335 12.54 -17.80 3.76
N HIS A 336 11.85 -18.84 3.30
CA HIS A 336 12.40 -20.18 3.26
C HIS A 336 13.02 -20.46 1.89
N ASN A 337 14.32 -20.75 1.89
CA ASN A 337 14.93 -21.40 0.74
C ASN A 337 14.34 -22.81 0.59
N PRO A 338 14.15 -23.30 -0.65
CA PRO A 338 13.76 -24.69 -0.86
C PRO A 338 14.78 -25.60 -0.17
N PRO A 339 14.35 -26.76 0.34
CA PRO A 339 15.29 -27.77 0.79
C PRO A 339 16.28 -28.05 -0.34
N ALA A 340 17.58 -28.04 -0.02
CA ALA A 340 18.62 -28.38 -1.00
C ALA A 340 18.21 -29.70 -1.66
N ALA A 341 18.19 -29.73 -3.00
CA ALA A 341 17.85 -30.94 -3.75
C ALA A 341 18.68 -32.10 -3.18
N GLY A 342 17.99 -33.11 -2.66
CA GLY A 342 18.65 -34.27 -2.05
C GLY A 342 19.64 -34.91 -3.04
N PRO A 343 20.67 -35.60 -2.53
CA PRO A 343 21.73 -36.19 -3.35
C PRO A 343 21.22 -37.24 -4.36
#